data_AF-A0A098EG53-F1
#
_entry.id   AF-A0A098EG53-F1
#
_cell.length_a   1.000
_cell.length_b   1.000
_cell.length_c   1.000
_cell.angle_alpha   90.00
_cell.angle_beta   90.00
_cell.angle_gamma   90.00
#
_symmetry.space_group_name_H-M   'P 1'
#
loop_
_entity.id
_entity.type
_entity.pdbx_description
1 polymer ?
#
loop_
_entity_poly.entity_id
_entity_poly.type
_entity_poly.pdbx_seq_one_letter_code
_entity_poly.pdbx_strand_id
1 'polypeptide(L)'
;MLRDLRALKEMQFRLNTTWYHGTFKDSYEHIKANGIDVGLGIALKRKLDFGPGFYLTSRQQQAERFILGKQNVSLLSKKRTPCVIVYEIDMEKLLSDFKGAYFLDFDKDFADFVAENRKAPGLRHSHDFVFGKVADGTELVQATNLYRENRLSDAAYLKKIVNKKFADDDQLSIHNSGISAIMKEINMYEL
;
A
#
# COMPACT_ATOMS: atom_id res chain seq x y z
N MET A 1 10.97 -19.20 -6.62
CA MET A 1 10.23 -20.32 -7.25
C MET A 1 9.04 -20.79 -6.38
N LEU A 2 9.22 -21.39 -5.19
CA LEU A 2 8.09 -21.83 -4.34
C LEU A 2 7.27 -20.67 -3.74
N ARG A 3 7.93 -19.60 -3.29
CA ARG A 3 7.26 -18.37 -2.81
C ARG A 3 6.44 -17.70 -3.91
N ASP A 4 6.98 -17.64 -5.13
CA ASP A 4 6.28 -17.07 -6.29
C ASP A 4 5.05 -17.90 -6.67
N LEU A 5 5.12 -19.24 -6.61
CA LEU A 5 3.96 -20.11 -6.88
C LEU A 5 2.83 -19.93 -5.86
N ARG A 6 3.17 -19.80 -4.56
CA ARG A 6 2.17 -19.49 -3.52
C ARG A 6 1.56 -18.11 -3.75
N ALA A 7 2.38 -17.11 -4.03
CA ALA A 7 1.94 -15.76 -4.32
C ALA A 7 1.01 -15.69 -5.53
N LEU A 8 1.37 -16.38 -6.61
CA LEU A 8 0.55 -16.48 -7.81
C LEU A 8 -0.80 -17.16 -7.51
N LYS A 9 -0.83 -18.22 -6.69
CA LYS A 9 -2.10 -18.84 -6.25
C LYS A 9 -2.97 -17.88 -5.44
N GLU A 10 -2.40 -17.21 -4.44
CA GLU A 10 -3.12 -16.20 -3.66
C GLU A 10 -3.66 -15.08 -4.55
N MET A 11 -2.89 -14.66 -5.55
CA MET A 11 -3.30 -13.62 -6.47
C MET A 11 -4.32 -14.08 -7.50
N GLN A 12 -4.30 -15.36 -7.89
CA GLN A 12 -5.34 -15.97 -8.70
C GLN A 12 -6.71 -15.96 -8.00
N PHE A 13 -6.77 -16.07 -6.67
CA PHE A 13 -8.03 -15.88 -5.94
C PHE A 13 -8.55 -14.43 -5.98
N ARG A 14 -7.72 -13.49 -6.45
CA ARG A 14 -8.06 -12.07 -6.51
C ARG A 14 -8.35 -11.55 -7.91
N LEU A 15 -8.46 -12.43 -8.92
CA LEU A 15 -8.76 -12.04 -10.30
C LEU A 15 -10.03 -11.18 -10.42
N ASN A 16 -11.05 -11.47 -9.60
CA ASN A 16 -12.31 -10.73 -9.56
C ASN A 16 -12.44 -9.82 -8.32
N THR A 17 -11.31 -9.41 -7.72
CA THR A 17 -11.32 -8.54 -6.54
C THR A 17 -11.53 -7.09 -6.94
N THR A 18 -12.46 -6.45 -6.26
CA THR A 18 -12.57 -4.99 -6.24
C THR A 18 -11.51 -4.38 -5.32
N TRP A 19 -10.87 -3.32 -5.78
CA TRP A 19 -9.80 -2.62 -5.07
C TRP A 19 -10.26 -1.22 -4.65
N TYR A 20 -9.85 -0.81 -3.46
CA TYR A 20 -10.32 0.41 -2.80
C TYR A 20 -9.16 1.35 -2.49
N HIS A 21 -9.32 2.63 -2.80
CA HIS A 21 -8.36 3.69 -2.47
C HIS A 21 -9.05 4.79 -1.65
N GLY A 22 -8.72 4.89 -0.37
CA GLY A 22 -9.20 5.96 0.50
C GLY A 22 -8.40 7.26 0.30
N THR A 23 -9.08 8.33 -0.09
CA THR A 23 -8.50 9.65 -0.36
C THR A 23 -9.47 10.77 -0.02
N PHE A 24 -9.08 12.03 -0.23
CA PHE A 24 -10.01 13.15 -0.09
C PHE A 24 -10.58 13.55 -1.45
N LYS A 25 -11.80 14.11 -1.45
CA LYS A 25 -12.55 14.47 -2.66
C LYS A 25 -11.77 15.38 -3.61
N ASP A 26 -11.07 16.38 -3.09
CA ASP A 26 -10.16 17.25 -3.86
C ASP A 26 -9.01 16.48 -4.53
N SER A 27 -8.45 15.46 -3.86
CA SER A 27 -7.43 14.58 -4.41
C SER A 27 -8.00 13.62 -5.45
N TYR A 28 -9.24 13.16 -5.28
CA TYR A 28 -9.95 12.41 -6.32
C TYR A 28 -10.14 13.25 -7.59
N GLU A 29 -10.63 14.49 -7.48
CA GLU A 29 -10.81 15.37 -8.65
C GLU A 29 -9.47 15.62 -9.38
N HIS A 30 -8.37 15.77 -8.63
CA HIS A 30 -7.04 15.87 -9.21
C HIS A 30 -6.64 14.61 -9.97
N ILE A 31 -6.90 13.41 -9.43
CA ILE A 31 -6.63 12.13 -10.10
C ILE A 31 -7.47 12.00 -11.37
N LYS A 32 -8.75 12.43 -11.36
CA LYS A 32 -9.60 12.42 -12.57
C LYS A 32 -9.05 13.32 -13.67
N ALA A 33 -8.55 14.50 -13.30
CA ALA A 33 -8.04 15.47 -14.26
C ALA A 33 -6.65 15.10 -14.81
N ASN A 34 -5.77 14.50 -13.99
CA ASN A 34 -4.35 14.36 -14.31
C ASN A 34 -3.87 12.91 -14.38
N GLY A 35 -4.71 11.95 -14.04
CA GLY A 35 -4.33 10.55 -13.86
C GLY A 35 -3.63 10.27 -12.52
N ILE A 36 -3.24 9.01 -12.34
CA ILE A 36 -2.57 8.53 -11.13
C ILE A 36 -1.08 8.88 -11.20
N ASP A 37 -0.62 9.72 -10.26
CA ASP A 37 0.81 9.99 -10.05
C ASP A 37 1.42 9.04 -9.01
N VAL A 38 2.07 7.97 -9.50
CA VAL A 38 2.80 7.00 -8.66
C VAL A 38 4.06 7.60 -8.01
N GLY A 39 4.53 8.78 -8.46
CA GLY A 39 5.68 9.50 -7.94
C GLY A 39 5.35 10.50 -6.83
N LEU A 40 4.08 10.77 -6.54
CA LEU A 40 3.65 11.81 -5.58
C LEU A 40 4.29 11.66 -4.19
N GLY A 41 4.52 10.42 -3.74
CA GLY A 41 5.19 10.14 -2.46
C GLY A 41 6.62 10.67 -2.37
N ILE A 42 7.31 10.81 -3.51
CA ILE A 42 8.67 11.38 -3.60
C ILE A 42 8.63 12.88 -3.31
N ALA A 43 7.74 13.61 -4.00
CA ALA A 43 7.57 15.05 -3.81
C ALA A 43 7.22 15.41 -2.36
N LEU A 44 6.40 14.56 -1.72
CA LEU A 44 5.99 14.72 -0.32
C LEU A 44 7.01 14.19 0.70
N LYS A 45 8.18 13.70 0.25
CA LYS A 45 9.24 13.13 1.10
C LYS A 45 8.72 12.09 2.09
N ARG A 46 7.78 11.23 1.67
CA ARG A 46 7.18 10.21 2.53
C ARG A 46 8.10 9.00 2.67
N LYS A 47 8.13 8.43 3.88
CA LYS A 47 8.68 7.11 4.18
C LYS A 47 7.51 6.13 4.23
N LEU A 48 7.33 5.37 3.15
CA LEU A 48 6.22 4.44 2.95
C LEU A 48 6.72 3.00 2.99
N ASP A 49 5.85 2.07 3.37
CA ASP A 49 6.26 0.68 3.66
C ASP A 49 6.73 -0.05 2.41
N PHE A 50 6.10 0.24 1.26
CA PHE A 50 6.47 -0.30 -0.05
C PHE A 50 7.00 0.82 -0.99
N GLY A 51 7.48 1.94 -0.44
CA GLY A 51 8.03 3.04 -1.24
C GLY A 51 6.97 3.93 -1.92
N PRO A 52 7.36 4.93 -2.74
CA PRO A 52 6.44 5.82 -3.43
C PRO A 52 5.59 5.08 -4.46
N GLY A 53 4.27 5.17 -4.33
CA GLY A 53 3.32 4.52 -5.24
C GLY A 53 1.88 4.92 -4.96
N PHE A 54 0.97 4.35 -5.74
CA PHE A 54 -0.47 4.46 -5.54
C PHE A 54 -0.99 3.21 -4.83
N TYR A 55 -1.55 3.38 -3.64
CA TYR A 55 -1.87 2.28 -2.73
C TYR A 55 -3.36 1.97 -2.74
N LEU A 56 -3.70 0.70 -2.95
CA LEU A 56 -5.05 0.16 -2.85
C LEU A 56 -5.09 -0.96 -1.82
N THR A 57 -6.29 -1.38 -1.45
CA THR A 57 -6.55 -2.57 -0.65
C THR A 57 -7.74 -3.33 -1.23
N SER A 58 -7.82 -4.63 -1.00
CA SER A 58 -9.01 -5.42 -1.34
C SER A 58 -10.15 -5.24 -0.33
N ARG A 59 -9.91 -4.56 0.79
CA ARG A 59 -10.85 -4.43 1.90
C ARG A 59 -11.44 -3.03 1.98
N GLN A 60 -12.72 -2.89 1.67
CA GLN A 60 -13.45 -1.62 1.76
C GLN A 60 -13.28 -0.94 3.14
N GLN A 61 -13.55 -1.66 4.23
CA GLN A 61 -13.47 -1.13 5.60
C GLN A 61 -12.05 -0.66 5.98
N GLN A 62 -11.01 -1.23 5.35
CA GLN A 62 -9.63 -0.80 5.55
C GLN A 62 -9.39 0.56 4.88
N ALA A 63 -9.86 0.74 3.63
CA ALA A 63 -9.75 2.01 2.92
C ALA A 63 -10.46 3.14 3.68
N GLU A 64 -11.68 2.89 4.16
CA GLU A 64 -12.47 3.83 4.97
C GLU A 64 -11.75 4.21 6.27
N ARG A 65 -11.28 3.20 7.02
CA ARG A 65 -10.50 3.41 8.25
C ARG A 65 -9.27 4.26 8.01
N PHE A 66 -8.53 4.03 6.92
CA PHE A 66 -7.30 4.77 6.61
C PHE A 66 -7.59 6.24 6.29
N ILE A 67 -8.62 6.55 5.50
CA ILE A 67 -8.92 7.94 5.18
C ILE A 67 -9.54 8.68 6.38
N LEU A 68 -10.42 8.05 7.15
CA LEU A 68 -10.96 8.64 8.39
C LEU A 68 -9.85 8.87 9.43
N GLY A 69 -8.88 7.95 9.52
CA GLY A 69 -7.67 8.15 10.31
C GLY A 69 -6.89 9.39 9.88
N LYS A 70 -6.66 9.58 8.57
CA LYS A 70 -5.98 10.76 8.00
C LYS A 70 -6.76 12.05 8.23
N GLN A 71 -8.09 12.02 8.12
CA GLN A 71 -8.95 13.18 8.35
C GLN A 71 -8.74 13.75 9.76
N ASN A 72 -8.54 12.88 10.74
CA ASN A 72 -8.39 13.25 12.15
C ASN A 72 -7.00 13.79 12.55
N VAL A 73 -6.02 13.80 11.63
CA VAL A 73 -4.63 14.20 11.94
C VAL A 73 -4.47 15.72 12.13
N SER A 74 -5.25 16.55 11.43
CA SER A 74 -5.09 18.02 11.45
C SER A 74 -6.40 18.78 11.27
N LEU A 75 -6.45 20.06 11.65
CA LEU A 75 -7.62 20.91 11.41
C LEU A 75 -7.91 21.12 9.92
N LEU A 76 -6.86 21.15 9.09
CA LEU A 76 -6.99 21.28 7.64
C LEU A 76 -7.62 20.02 7.03
N SER A 77 -7.18 18.83 7.45
CA SER A 77 -7.74 17.56 6.97
C SER A 77 -9.17 17.34 7.43
N LYS A 78 -9.57 17.83 8.62
CA LYS A 78 -10.96 17.78 9.10
C LYS A 78 -11.96 18.53 8.21
N LYS A 79 -11.50 19.54 7.47
CA LYS A 79 -12.34 20.32 6.54
C LYS A 79 -12.47 19.67 5.16
N ARG A 80 -11.69 18.61 4.89
CA ARG A 80 -11.70 17.90 3.61
C ARG A 80 -12.70 16.76 3.67
N THR A 81 -13.41 16.54 2.58
CA THR A 81 -14.38 15.45 2.44
C THR A 81 -13.64 14.13 2.15
N PRO A 82 -13.68 13.14 3.06
CA PRO A 82 -13.12 11.83 2.82
C PRO A 82 -13.97 11.07 1.78
N CYS A 83 -13.32 10.31 0.91
CA CYS A 83 -13.98 9.48 -0.08
C CYS A 83 -13.18 8.20 -0.37
N VAL A 84 -13.83 7.22 -0.99
CA VAL A 84 -13.21 5.98 -1.44
C VAL A 84 -13.45 5.83 -2.94
N ILE A 85 -12.36 5.64 -3.68
CA ILE A 85 -12.40 5.28 -5.10
C ILE A 85 -12.36 3.76 -5.21
N VAL A 86 -13.18 3.21 -6.10
CA VAL A 86 -13.35 1.78 -6.29
C VAL A 86 -12.91 1.40 -7.70
N TYR A 87 -11.99 0.44 -7.80
CA TYR A 87 -11.39 -0.02 -9.05
C TYR A 87 -11.63 -1.51 -9.28
N GLU A 88 -11.88 -1.87 -10.53
CA GLU A 88 -11.56 -3.19 -11.08
C GLU A 88 -10.17 -3.12 -11.71
N ILE A 89 -9.37 -4.18 -11.55
CA ILE A 89 -8.04 -4.28 -12.14
C ILE A 89 -7.99 -5.58 -12.93
N ASP A 90 -7.50 -5.53 -14.17
CA ASP A 90 -7.20 -6.72 -14.96
C ASP A 90 -5.99 -7.44 -14.35
N MET A 91 -6.26 -8.27 -13.35
CA MET A 91 -5.22 -8.94 -12.56
C MET A 91 -4.45 -9.97 -13.40
N GLU A 92 -5.03 -10.53 -14.45
CA GLU A 92 -4.30 -11.42 -15.37
C GLU A 92 -3.18 -10.65 -16.05
N LYS A 93 -3.49 -9.49 -16.63
CA LYS A 93 -2.47 -8.59 -17.21
C LYS A 93 -1.49 -8.07 -16.17
N LEU A 94 -1.96 -7.72 -14.97
CA LEU A 94 -1.07 -7.27 -13.91
C LEU A 94 0.01 -8.31 -13.61
N LEU A 95 -0.38 -9.59 -13.52
CA LEU A 95 0.52 -10.69 -13.20
C LEU A 95 1.40 -11.13 -14.38
N SER A 96 0.92 -11.01 -15.63
CA SER A 96 1.69 -11.41 -16.82
C SER A 96 2.65 -10.33 -17.31
N ASP A 97 2.26 -9.06 -17.22
CA ASP A 97 2.93 -7.96 -17.93
C ASP A 97 3.84 -7.14 -17.02
N PHE A 98 3.69 -7.25 -15.69
CA PHE A 98 4.41 -6.42 -14.72
C PHE A 98 5.17 -7.22 -13.67
N LYS A 99 6.29 -6.67 -13.20
CA LYS A 99 7.14 -7.30 -12.19
C LYS A 99 6.60 -7.06 -10.78
N GLY A 100 5.96 -8.06 -10.21
CA GLY A 100 5.46 -8.04 -8.83
C GLY A 100 6.51 -8.35 -7.75
N ALA A 101 6.22 -7.93 -6.51
CA ALA A 101 6.76 -8.51 -5.28
C ALA A 101 5.61 -8.85 -4.33
N TYR A 102 5.80 -9.89 -3.50
CA TYR A 102 4.73 -10.46 -2.69
C TYR A 102 5.17 -10.70 -1.25
N PHE A 103 4.42 -10.13 -0.30
CA PHE A 103 4.68 -10.27 1.14
C PHE A 103 3.43 -10.76 1.87
N LEU A 104 3.15 -12.05 1.76
CA LEU A 104 1.90 -12.65 2.23
C LEU A 104 1.88 -12.97 3.72
N ASP A 105 3.06 -13.02 4.35
CA ASP A 105 3.22 -13.32 5.76
C ASP A 105 4.10 -12.25 6.43
N PHE A 106 3.99 -12.16 7.75
CA PHE A 106 4.89 -11.34 8.58
C PHE A 106 6.18 -12.11 8.85
N ASP A 107 7.05 -12.17 7.84
CA ASP A 107 8.34 -12.86 7.90
C ASP A 107 9.53 -11.88 7.76
N LYS A 108 10.75 -12.45 7.70
CA LYS A 108 11.97 -11.65 7.59
C LYS A 108 12.00 -10.83 6.28
N ASP A 109 11.55 -11.40 5.16
CA ASP A 109 11.53 -10.70 3.88
C ASP A 109 10.62 -9.46 3.96
N PHE A 110 9.44 -9.59 4.57
CA PHE A 110 8.57 -8.44 4.84
C PHE A 110 9.24 -7.39 5.73
N ALA A 111 9.87 -7.83 6.84
CA ALA A 111 10.59 -6.95 7.75
C ALA A 111 11.71 -6.17 7.02
N ASP A 112 12.59 -6.87 6.30
CA ASP A 112 13.69 -6.27 5.56
C ASP A 112 13.18 -5.26 4.53
N PHE A 113 12.15 -5.63 3.78
CA PHE A 113 11.61 -4.78 2.72
C PHE A 113 10.96 -3.49 3.26
N VAL A 114 10.16 -3.60 4.32
CA VAL A 114 9.56 -2.42 4.98
C VAL A 114 10.65 -1.51 5.53
N ALA A 115 11.66 -2.09 6.20
CA ALA A 115 12.76 -1.32 6.78
C ALA A 115 13.57 -0.57 5.71
N GLU A 116 13.91 -1.23 4.60
CA GLU A 116 14.66 -0.59 3.52
C GLU A 116 13.84 0.47 2.79
N ASN A 117 12.54 0.31 2.56
CA ASN A 117 11.73 1.36 1.94
C ASN A 117 11.55 2.60 2.84
N ARG A 118 11.52 2.40 4.16
CA ARG A 118 11.41 3.49 5.14
C ARG A 118 12.76 4.15 5.46
N LYS A 119 13.86 3.70 4.85
CA LYS A 119 15.21 4.16 5.13
C LYS A 119 15.43 5.64 4.84
N ALA A 120 15.04 6.05 3.64
CA ALA A 120 15.08 7.41 3.18
C ALA A 120 13.81 7.72 2.38
N PRO A 121 13.33 8.97 2.43
CA PRO A 121 12.24 9.38 1.55
C PRO A 121 12.56 9.13 0.08
N GLY A 122 11.57 8.69 -0.68
CA GLY A 122 11.69 8.58 -2.14
C GLY A 122 12.52 7.39 -2.65
N LEU A 123 12.93 6.45 -1.79
CA LEU A 123 13.57 5.21 -2.24
C LEU A 123 12.60 4.42 -3.12
N ARG A 124 13.08 4.01 -4.30
CA ARG A 124 12.33 3.17 -5.24
C ARG A 124 13.02 1.82 -5.36
N HIS A 125 12.24 0.76 -5.24
CA HIS A 125 12.64 -0.58 -5.67
C HIS A 125 12.36 -0.78 -7.16
N SER A 126 12.76 -1.94 -7.71
CA SER A 126 12.59 -2.27 -9.12
C SER A 126 11.28 -2.98 -9.48
N HIS A 127 10.39 -3.23 -8.51
CA HIS A 127 9.08 -3.82 -8.76
C HIS A 127 8.07 -2.79 -9.27
N ASP A 128 7.25 -3.19 -10.23
CA ASP A 128 6.18 -2.40 -10.81
C ASP A 128 4.96 -2.33 -9.88
N PHE A 129 4.73 -3.39 -9.11
CA PHE A 129 3.75 -3.43 -8.02
C PHE A 129 4.25 -4.28 -6.85
N VAL A 130 3.69 -4.03 -5.67
CA VAL A 130 3.89 -4.87 -4.48
C VAL A 130 2.53 -5.23 -3.90
N PHE A 131 2.31 -6.51 -3.62
CA PHE A 131 1.13 -6.99 -2.92
C PHE A 131 1.52 -7.65 -1.60
N GLY A 132 0.86 -7.31 -0.51
CA GLY A 132 1.13 -7.98 0.75
C GLY A 132 0.44 -7.40 1.97
N LYS A 133 0.93 -7.83 3.12
CA LYS A 133 0.49 -7.38 4.45
C LYS A 133 0.82 -5.90 4.70
N VAL A 134 0.24 -5.36 5.76
CA VAL A 134 0.39 -3.94 6.16
C VAL A 134 1.23 -3.81 7.42
N ALA A 135 2.09 -2.79 7.47
CA ALA A 135 2.85 -2.41 8.66
C ALA A 135 2.22 -1.17 9.31
N ASP A 136 1.22 -1.38 10.17
CA ASP A 136 0.44 -0.32 10.82
C ASP A 136 0.60 -0.26 12.36
N GLY A 137 1.66 -0.89 12.88
CA GLY A 137 2.02 -0.86 14.30
C GLY A 137 2.38 0.54 14.79
N THR A 138 2.03 0.84 16.04
CA THR A 138 2.21 2.18 16.64
C THR A 138 3.69 2.58 16.82
N GLU A 139 4.58 1.60 16.91
CA GLU A 139 6.02 1.81 17.10
C GLU A 139 6.81 1.79 15.78
N LEU A 140 6.13 1.77 14.62
CA LEU A 140 6.73 1.55 13.30
C LEU A 140 8.00 2.36 13.04
N VAL A 141 7.96 3.68 13.29
CA VAL A 141 9.10 4.56 13.00
C VAL A 141 10.31 4.25 13.88
N GLN A 142 10.11 4.14 15.20
CA GLN A 142 11.19 3.89 16.14
C GLN A 142 11.77 2.48 15.96
N ALA A 143 10.89 1.48 15.84
CA ALA A 143 11.28 0.09 15.64
C ALA A 143 12.08 -0.09 14.34
N THR A 144 11.70 0.62 13.27
CA THR A 144 12.42 0.56 11.99
C THR A 144 13.85 1.07 12.12
N ASN A 145 14.09 2.17 12.84
CA ASN A 145 15.44 2.69 13.03
C ASN A 145 16.31 1.69 13.82
N LEU A 146 15.78 1.14 14.92
CA LEU A 146 16.50 0.16 15.73
C LEU A 146 16.81 -1.14 14.96
N TYR A 147 15.85 -1.63 14.17
CA TYR A 147 16.05 -2.81 13.33
C TYR A 147 17.19 -2.61 12.33
N ARG A 148 17.21 -1.45 11.66
CA ARG A 148 18.25 -1.09 10.69
C ARG A 148 19.63 -0.86 11.30
N GLU A 149 19.69 -0.51 12.58
CA GLU A 149 20.93 -0.42 13.36
C GLU A 149 21.40 -1.79 13.87
N ASN A 150 20.73 -2.89 13.50
CA ASN A 150 20.94 -4.25 14.02
C ASN A 150 20.74 -4.35 15.55
N ARG A 151 19.89 -3.48 16.12
CA ARG A 151 19.56 -3.41 17.56
C ARG A 151 18.23 -4.08 17.91
N LEU A 152 17.52 -4.63 16.93
CA LEU A 152 16.33 -5.46 17.11
C LEU A 152 16.46 -6.72 16.25
N SER A 153 15.98 -7.85 16.77
CA SER A 153 15.77 -9.06 15.96
C SER A 153 14.53 -8.92 15.08
N ASP A 154 14.46 -9.73 14.02
CA ASP A 154 13.31 -9.79 13.11
C ASP A 154 11.98 -9.97 13.86
N ALA A 155 11.94 -10.93 14.80
CA ALA A 155 10.76 -11.21 15.62
C ALA A 155 10.35 -10.03 16.52
N ALA A 156 11.32 -9.33 17.10
CA ALA A 156 11.05 -8.16 17.94
C ALA A 156 10.57 -6.96 17.12
N TYR A 157 11.12 -6.79 15.91
CA TYR A 157 10.70 -5.76 14.98
C TYR A 157 9.27 -6.02 14.47
N LEU A 158 8.98 -7.23 13.99
CA LEU A 158 7.64 -7.62 13.53
C LEU A 158 6.58 -7.43 14.61
N LYS A 159 6.87 -7.78 15.88
CA LYS A 159 5.95 -7.54 17.00
C LYS A 159 5.57 -6.06 17.18
N LYS A 160 6.44 -5.14 16.79
CA LYS A 160 6.26 -3.68 16.93
C LYS A 160 5.56 -3.03 15.75
N ILE A 161 5.77 -3.55 14.54
CA ILE A 161 5.24 -2.94 13.31
C ILE A 161 3.92 -3.55 12.84
N VAL A 162 3.53 -4.69 13.40
CA VAL A 162 2.28 -5.38 13.05
C VAL A 162 1.20 -5.05 14.06
N ASN A 163 0.07 -4.51 13.60
CA ASN A 163 -1.13 -4.44 14.42
C ASN A 163 -1.92 -5.74 14.32
N LYS A 164 -1.91 -6.54 15.38
CA LYS A 164 -2.62 -7.83 15.41
C LYS A 164 -4.13 -7.71 15.13
N LYS A 165 -4.74 -6.56 15.44
CA LYS A 165 -6.17 -6.32 15.17
C LYS A 165 -6.48 -6.28 13.66
N PHE A 166 -5.51 -5.88 12.85
CA PHE A 166 -5.65 -5.70 11.41
C PHE A 166 -4.67 -6.59 10.64
N ALA A 167 -4.26 -7.72 11.22
CA ALA A 167 -3.30 -8.65 10.62
C ALA A 167 -3.76 -9.25 9.27
N ASP A 168 -5.07 -9.21 9.01
CA ASP A 168 -5.67 -9.68 7.77
C ASP A 168 -5.80 -8.61 6.69
N ASP A 169 -5.48 -7.35 7.01
CA ASP A 169 -5.38 -6.27 6.03
C ASP A 169 -4.33 -6.61 4.96
N ASP A 170 -4.59 -6.10 3.76
CA ASP A 170 -3.66 -6.18 2.64
C ASP A 170 -3.54 -4.83 1.94
N GLN A 171 -2.48 -4.71 1.17
CA GLN A 171 -2.25 -3.57 0.30
C GLN A 171 -1.63 -4.02 -1.02
N LEU A 172 -2.11 -3.39 -2.09
CA LEU A 172 -1.51 -3.42 -3.42
C LEU A 172 -0.97 -2.03 -3.71
N SER A 173 0.35 -1.89 -3.82
CA SER A 173 0.98 -0.62 -4.20
C SER A 173 1.48 -0.67 -5.63
N ILE A 174 1.10 0.34 -6.40
CA ILE A 174 1.43 0.48 -7.83
C ILE A 174 2.56 1.51 -7.96
N HIS A 175 3.63 1.13 -8.65
CA HIS A 175 4.86 1.91 -8.80
C HIS A 175 5.20 2.23 -10.26
N ASN A 176 4.50 1.59 -11.20
CA ASN A 176 4.58 1.82 -12.64
C ASN A 176 3.28 2.46 -13.14
N SER A 177 3.38 3.62 -13.80
CA SER A 177 2.21 4.37 -14.29
C SER A 177 1.45 3.62 -15.40
N GLY A 178 2.10 2.70 -16.12
CA GLY A 178 1.47 1.87 -17.14
C GLY A 178 0.35 0.97 -16.60
N ILE A 179 0.39 0.62 -15.30
CA ILE A 179 -0.65 -0.19 -14.66
C ILE A 179 -2.00 0.56 -14.63
N SER A 180 -2.00 1.90 -14.65
CA SER A 180 -3.27 2.65 -14.68
C SER A 180 -4.12 2.36 -15.91
N ALA A 181 -3.52 1.91 -17.02
CA ALA A 181 -4.25 1.53 -18.24
C ALA A 181 -5.09 0.26 -18.09
N ILE A 182 -4.79 -0.58 -17.09
CA ILE A 182 -5.53 -1.81 -16.79
C ILE A 182 -6.41 -1.66 -15.53
N MET A 183 -6.55 -0.44 -15.02
CA MET A 183 -7.43 -0.10 -13.91
C MET A 183 -8.68 0.61 -14.44
N LYS A 184 -9.84 0.12 -14.03
CA LYS A 184 -11.13 0.73 -14.35
C LYS A 184 -11.79 1.20 -13.07
N GLU A 185 -12.00 2.51 -12.95
CA GLU A 185 -12.84 3.07 -11.89
C GLU A 185 -14.29 2.65 -12.13
N ILE A 186 -14.90 2.02 -11.13
CA ILE A 186 -16.29 1.54 -11.20
C ILE A 186 -17.23 2.30 -10.26
N ASN A 187 -16.69 2.93 -9.21
CA ASN A 187 -17.47 3.73 -8.28
C ASN A 187 -16.57 4.72 -7.49
N MET A 188 -17.18 5.75 -6.93
CA MET A 188 -16.58 6.61 -5.92
C MET A 188 -17.68 7.08 -4.96
N TYR A 189 -17.42 7.01 -3.65
CA TYR A 189 -18.38 7.43 -2.62
C TYR A 189 -17.71 8.21 -1.49
N GLU A 190 -18.44 9.16 -0.91
CA GLU A 190 -18.01 9.99 0.23
C GLU A 190 -18.33 9.30 1.56
N LEU A 191 -17.63 9.67 2.64
CA LEU A 191 -17.80 9.13 4.00
C LEU A 191 -18.25 10.21 4.99
#